data_AF-A0A7Y5IVW3-F1
#
_entry.id   AF-A0A7Y5IVW3-F1
#
_cell.length_a   1.000
_cell.length_b   1.000
_cell.length_c   1.000
_cell.angle_alpha   90.00
_cell.angle_beta   90.00
_cell.angle_gamma   90.00
#
_symmetry.space_group_name_H-M   'P 1'
#
loop_
_entity.id
_entity.type
_entity.pdbx_description
1 polymer ?
#
loop_
_entity_poly.entity_id
_entity_poly.type
_entity_poly.pdbx_seq_one_letter_code
_entity_poly.pdbx_strand_id
1 'polypeptide(L)'
;MSRTPGAVVLILSVLASSAFGATEQRIESFSAIPAWEGVGNQTPPQSFGVSASTTNAGGTASGEGGGYIERGAPAWLADSYIGALDPTVDTITFSATLMIENAGNPSFGYFDSNWTAGYPPSALMFRIDDNNVYVRANGNGSGVEALVGQVTYGVPFQCELTFDPNGAGGQGTWAMSIDGGAAVSVTLDPGVRDTLALNRFGLFTLGESSDHGCNFWFDDLEYTVESGIVVPTPVPFPTPTPTPPILTAIQREEHFDTDPNWEGLHNRATDPACRTTVQDFGYSASTNHAGGAPGEMGGFIQPAADLAYYGKVIPELTLNDSISASGKLIMPDTGNTGQFLVGFFNAANSRGWRTPNSLAMRLNGRGSNTFFLYAEYATQLWRAGGTSAATLPIGPTVYSWNLTYDPNGNGGGGRVTLVFGSETLICDLDPGHKADGAVFNRFGLLPVMKSNDNGTEVWLDDLTIQGVTEDFASDPGWEGFQNRRSYTDCVIRPRFDFGFSPTNHAGAAPGEMGGVVFRGDWHFEDRMAHYADRLNLLSSDHP
;
A
#
# COMPACT_ATOMS: atom_id res chain seq x y z
N MET A 1 -38.03 10.66 46.61
CA MET A 1 -38.72 11.38 45.52
C MET A 1 -37.68 11.90 44.54
N SER A 2 -37.77 11.38 43.31
CA SER A 2 -37.32 11.95 42.05
C SER A 2 -36.06 12.82 42.06
N ARG A 3 -34.93 12.23 41.65
CA ARG A 3 -34.04 12.92 40.71
C ARG A 3 -33.90 12.05 39.47
N THR A 4 -34.61 12.53 38.45
CA THR A 4 -34.39 12.41 37.01
C THR A 4 -33.09 11.70 36.62
N PRO A 5 -33.12 10.66 35.77
CA PRO A 5 -31.93 10.24 35.06
C PRO A 5 -31.46 11.43 34.22
N GLY A 6 -30.24 11.87 34.49
CA GLY A 6 -29.54 12.84 33.67
C GLY A 6 -29.44 12.31 32.24
N ALA A 7 -29.50 13.24 31.29
CA ALA A 7 -29.30 13.00 29.88
C ALA A 7 -28.19 11.97 29.67
N VAL A 8 -28.55 10.83 29.08
CA VAL A 8 -27.61 9.99 28.35
C VAL A 8 -27.08 10.91 27.25
N VAL A 9 -25.91 11.51 27.50
CA VAL A 9 -25.05 11.93 26.41
C VAL A 9 -24.69 10.62 25.74
N LEU A 10 -25.39 10.33 24.65
CA LEU A 10 -24.95 9.38 23.67
C LEU A 10 -23.60 9.92 23.19
N ILE A 11 -22.50 9.52 23.84
CA ILE A 11 -21.21 9.50 23.17
C ILE A 11 -21.37 8.34 22.20
N LEU A 12 -22.03 8.66 21.08
CA LEU A 12 -21.80 8.00 19.83
C LEU A 12 -20.28 8.17 19.66
N SER A 13 -19.50 7.16 20.01
CA SER A 13 -18.26 6.92 19.30
C SER A 13 -18.69 6.64 17.87
N VAL A 14 -19.02 7.72 17.16
CA VAL A 14 -18.65 7.86 15.78
C VAL A 14 -17.15 7.64 15.84
N LEU A 15 -16.75 6.38 15.65
CA LEU A 15 -15.71 6.16 14.68
C LEU A 15 -16.15 7.03 13.51
N ALA A 16 -15.58 8.23 13.43
CA ALA A 16 -15.25 8.71 12.12
C ALA A 16 -14.20 7.70 11.66
N SER A 17 -14.64 6.50 11.24
CA SER A 17 -14.35 6.21 9.85
C SER A 17 -14.89 7.46 9.17
N SER A 18 -13.98 8.32 8.77
CA SER A 18 -14.28 8.95 7.53
C SER A 18 -14.55 7.79 6.59
N ALA A 19 -15.84 7.51 6.42
CA ALA A 19 -16.42 7.00 5.21
C ALA A 19 -15.92 7.91 4.08
N PHE A 20 -14.64 7.76 3.74
CA PHE A 20 -14.08 8.04 2.44
C PHE A 20 -13.98 6.66 1.83
N GLY A 21 -14.46 6.49 0.60
CA GLY A 21 -14.16 5.27 -0.12
C GLY A 21 -12.66 5.03 -0.08
N ALA A 22 -12.25 3.81 0.26
CA ALA A 22 -10.86 3.44 0.08
C ALA A 22 -10.64 3.41 -1.43
N THR A 23 -9.88 4.38 -1.93
CA THR A 23 -9.44 4.43 -3.33
C THR A 23 -8.11 3.69 -3.41
N GLU A 24 -8.13 2.42 -3.83
CA GLU A 24 -6.92 1.66 -4.13
C GLU A 24 -6.51 1.93 -5.57
N GLN A 25 -5.52 2.80 -5.78
CA GLN A 25 -4.94 3.08 -7.10
C GLN A 25 -3.68 2.24 -7.30
N ARG A 26 -3.57 1.62 -8.48
CA ARG A 26 -2.37 0.93 -8.95
C ARG A 26 -1.93 1.44 -10.30
N ILE A 27 -0.62 1.55 -10.43
CA ILE A 27 0.08 1.86 -11.67
C ILE A 27 1.14 0.78 -11.83
N GLU A 28 1.10 0.05 -12.94
CA GLU A 28 2.03 -1.02 -13.27
C GLU A 28 2.56 -0.81 -14.69
N SER A 29 3.85 -0.54 -14.79
CA SER A 29 4.56 -0.31 -16.06
C SER A 29 5.41 -1.51 -16.49
N PHE A 30 5.32 -2.62 -15.75
CA PHE A 30 6.06 -3.88 -15.93
C PHE A 30 7.59 -3.74 -16.07
N SER A 31 8.15 -2.60 -15.61
CA SER A 31 9.58 -2.30 -15.63
C SER A 31 10.41 -3.19 -14.70
N ALA A 32 9.71 -3.83 -13.75
CA ALA A 32 10.17 -4.99 -13.02
C ALA A 32 9.08 -6.06 -13.05
N ILE A 33 9.44 -7.32 -12.82
CA ILE A 33 8.46 -8.40 -12.72
C ILE A 33 7.64 -8.18 -11.44
N PRO A 34 6.32 -7.88 -11.54
CA PRO A 34 5.48 -7.68 -10.37
C PRO A 34 5.10 -9.01 -9.75
N ALA A 35 4.59 -8.96 -8.53
CA ALA A 35 4.13 -10.14 -7.80
C ALA A 35 2.75 -10.62 -8.30
N TRP A 36 2.57 -10.81 -9.60
CA TRP A 36 1.34 -11.35 -10.15
C TRP A 36 1.30 -12.87 -9.99
N GLU A 37 0.12 -13.39 -9.69
CA GLU A 37 -0.14 -14.82 -9.58
C GLU A 37 -0.62 -15.35 -10.93
N GLY A 38 -0.41 -16.64 -11.18
CA GLY A 38 -0.94 -17.29 -12.36
C GLY A 38 -1.20 -18.76 -12.15
N VAL A 39 -2.20 -19.27 -12.86
CA VAL A 39 -2.54 -20.70 -12.92
C VAL A 39 -2.62 -21.07 -14.39
N GLY A 40 -1.98 -22.16 -14.81
CA GLY A 40 -2.05 -22.69 -16.17
C GLY A 40 -1.42 -21.82 -17.27
N ASN A 41 -1.03 -20.58 -16.99
CA ASN A 41 -0.52 -19.60 -17.96
C ASN A 41 0.83 -19.96 -18.60
N GLN A 42 1.57 -20.88 -17.97
CA GLN A 42 2.83 -21.44 -18.49
C GLN A 42 2.67 -22.92 -18.89
N THR A 43 1.43 -23.42 -19.00
CA THR A 43 1.13 -24.80 -19.40
C THR A 43 0.72 -24.81 -20.88
N PRO A 44 1.44 -25.54 -21.76
CA PRO A 44 1.13 -25.58 -23.18
C PRO A 44 -0.36 -25.91 -23.47
N PRO A 45 -0.99 -25.22 -24.44
CA PRO A 45 -0.37 -24.28 -25.37
C PRO A 45 -0.16 -22.86 -24.79
N GLN A 46 -0.62 -22.57 -23.58
CA GLN A 46 -0.47 -21.26 -22.95
C GLN A 46 1.01 -20.93 -22.70
N SER A 47 1.39 -19.71 -23.04
CA SER A 47 2.73 -19.17 -22.80
C SER A 47 2.63 -17.65 -22.63
N PHE A 48 1.97 -17.23 -21.56
CA PHE A 48 1.82 -15.82 -21.21
C PHE A 48 2.22 -15.54 -19.75
N GLY A 49 2.80 -14.38 -19.52
CA GLY A 49 3.43 -14.00 -18.25
C GLY A 49 3.82 -12.53 -18.25
N VAL A 50 4.72 -12.16 -17.35
CA VAL A 50 5.35 -10.84 -17.38
C VAL A 50 6.78 -10.97 -17.91
N SER A 51 7.17 -10.03 -18.76
CA SER A 51 8.50 -9.92 -19.31
C SER A 51 9.01 -8.50 -19.10
N ALA A 52 10.15 -8.34 -18.41
CA ALA A 52 10.78 -7.03 -18.24
C ALA A 52 11.60 -6.56 -19.45
N SER A 53 11.63 -7.34 -20.55
CA SER A 53 12.52 -7.11 -21.70
C SER A 53 11.81 -6.98 -23.04
N THR A 54 10.50 -7.23 -23.09
CA THR A 54 9.69 -7.08 -24.30
C THR A 54 8.87 -5.79 -24.21
N THR A 55 8.48 -5.22 -25.36
CA THR A 55 7.85 -3.89 -25.49
C THR A 55 6.85 -3.86 -26.65
N ASN A 56 6.17 -4.97 -26.90
CA ASN A 56 5.25 -5.13 -28.02
C ASN A 56 3.99 -4.25 -27.90
N ALA A 57 3.48 -4.03 -26.69
CA ALA A 57 2.44 -3.04 -26.40
C ALA A 57 2.97 -1.60 -26.50
N GLY A 58 4.29 -1.40 -26.45
CA GLY A 58 4.92 -0.09 -26.68
C GLY A 58 4.66 0.94 -25.58
N GLY A 59 4.53 0.50 -24.33
CA GLY A 59 4.29 1.40 -23.20
C GLY A 59 5.48 2.27 -22.84
N THR A 60 5.31 3.06 -21.78
CA THR A 60 6.22 4.16 -21.42
C THR A 60 7.57 3.69 -20.86
N ALA A 61 7.68 2.42 -20.45
CA ALA A 61 8.88 1.80 -19.91
C ALA A 61 9.19 0.46 -20.61
N SER A 62 10.38 -0.10 -20.36
CA SER A 62 10.72 -1.43 -20.87
C SER A 62 10.07 -2.51 -20.02
N GLY A 63 9.26 -3.37 -20.62
CA GLY A 63 8.59 -4.49 -19.97
C GLY A 63 7.10 -4.48 -20.28
N GLU A 64 6.43 -5.63 -20.18
CA GLU A 64 5.00 -5.78 -20.44
C GLU A 64 4.46 -7.09 -19.87
N GLY A 65 3.14 -7.16 -19.70
CA GLY A 65 2.42 -8.42 -19.51
C GLY A 65 1.92 -8.96 -20.83
N GLY A 66 1.79 -10.28 -20.95
CA GLY A 66 1.22 -10.93 -22.13
C GLY A 66 1.98 -12.14 -22.64
N GLY A 67 1.75 -12.47 -23.90
CA GLY A 67 2.30 -13.63 -24.59
C GLY A 67 1.23 -14.40 -25.36
N TYR A 68 1.51 -15.67 -25.64
CA TYR A 68 0.59 -16.52 -26.39
C TYR A 68 -0.52 -17.04 -25.46
N ILE A 69 -1.76 -16.75 -25.83
CA ILE A 69 -2.96 -17.19 -25.12
C ILE A 69 -3.94 -17.85 -26.11
N GLU A 70 -4.51 -18.97 -25.70
CA GLU A 70 -5.45 -19.75 -26.51
C GLU A 70 -6.68 -20.14 -25.67
N ARG A 71 -7.83 -20.30 -26.33
CA ARG A 71 -9.02 -20.83 -25.66
C ARG A 71 -8.76 -22.27 -25.22
N GLY A 72 -9.18 -22.63 -24.01
CA GLY A 72 -8.89 -23.95 -23.48
C GLY A 72 -9.15 -24.09 -22.00
N ALA A 73 -8.34 -24.92 -21.34
CA ALA A 73 -8.41 -25.10 -19.89
C ALA A 73 -8.24 -23.75 -19.17
N PRO A 74 -8.84 -23.59 -17.97
CA PRO A 74 -8.66 -22.41 -17.14
C PRO A 74 -7.19 -22.06 -16.98
N ALA A 75 -6.80 -20.89 -17.49
CA ALA A 75 -5.49 -20.31 -17.32
C ALA A 75 -5.59 -18.80 -17.17
N TRP A 76 -4.79 -18.23 -16.30
CA TRP A 76 -4.82 -16.80 -16.00
C TRP A 76 -3.53 -16.29 -15.40
N LEU A 77 -3.35 -14.97 -15.49
CA LEU A 77 -2.30 -14.19 -14.88
C LEU A 77 -2.96 -12.91 -14.33
N ALA A 78 -2.90 -12.71 -13.02
CA ALA A 78 -3.64 -11.65 -12.33
C ALA A 78 -2.84 -11.00 -11.21
N ASP A 79 -3.18 -9.75 -10.90
CA ASP A 79 -2.61 -9.03 -9.77
C ASP A 79 -3.00 -9.70 -8.45
N SER A 80 -2.02 -9.99 -7.60
CA SER A 80 -2.22 -10.60 -6.27
C SER A 80 -2.47 -9.58 -5.17
N TYR A 81 -2.20 -8.30 -5.44
CA TYR A 81 -2.33 -7.25 -4.45
C TYR A 81 -3.78 -6.83 -4.25
N ILE A 82 -4.59 -6.95 -5.30
CA ILE A 82 -5.95 -6.45 -5.28
C ILE A 82 -6.91 -7.52 -4.83
N GLY A 83 -7.69 -7.11 -3.84
CA GLY A 83 -8.68 -7.94 -3.18
C GLY A 83 -9.87 -8.25 -4.08
N ALA A 84 -10.84 -8.94 -3.49
CA ALA A 84 -12.13 -9.15 -4.13
C ALA A 84 -12.83 -7.82 -4.35
N LEU A 85 -13.53 -7.71 -5.49
CA LEU A 85 -14.40 -6.57 -5.78
C LEU A 85 -15.78 -6.85 -5.18
N ASP A 86 -16.32 -5.89 -4.43
CA ASP A 86 -17.73 -5.85 -4.08
C ASP A 86 -18.50 -5.08 -5.18
N PRO A 87 -19.16 -5.78 -6.12
CA PRO A 87 -19.85 -5.17 -7.25
C PRO A 87 -21.06 -4.32 -6.85
N THR A 88 -21.48 -4.33 -5.57
CA THR A 88 -22.63 -3.56 -5.10
C THR A 88 -22.27 -2.14 -4.68
N VAL A 89 -20.99 -1.90 -4.39
CA VAL A 89 -20.51 -0.60 -3.89
C VAL A 89 -19.22 -0.13 -4.53
N ASP A 90 -18.36 -1.02 -5.02
CA ASP A 90 -17.08 -0.64 -5.58
C ASP A 90 -17.25 -0.09 -7.00
N THR A 91 -16.61 1.05 -7.25
CA THR A 91 -16.44 1.63 -8.59
C THR A 91 -15.05 1.28 -9.09
N ILE A 92 -14.92 0.93 -10.37
CA ILE A 92 -13.62 0.66 -10.99
C ILE A 92 -13.35 1.69 -12.07
N THR A 93 -12.14 2.22 -12.13
CA THR A 93 -11.57 2.80 -13.36
C THR A 93 -10.33 2.02 -13.74
N PHE A 94 -10.09 1.83 -15.03
CA PHE A 94 -8.91 1.15 -15.55
C PHE A 94 -8.52 1.77 -16.88
N SER A 95 -7.22 1.86 -17.15
CA SER A 95 -6.64 2.20 -18.43
C SER A 95 -5.40 1.38 -18.69
N ALA A 96 -5.14 1.11 -19.97
CA ALA A 96 -3.98 0.35 -20.41
C ALA A 96 -3.64 0.59 -21.87
N THR A 97 -2.36 0.39 -22.21
CA THR A 97 -1.91 0.18 -23.57
C THR A 97 -2.00 -1.30 -23.91
N LEU A 98 -2.73 -1.68 -24.96
CA LEU A 98 -2.93 -3.07 -25.37
C LEU A 98 -2.45 -3.30 -26.80
N MET A 99 -2.03 -4.53 -27.11
CA MET A 99 -1.73 -4.94 -28.48
C MET A 99 -2.09 -6.41 -28.72
N ILE A 100 -2.68 -6.68 -29.88
CA ILE A 100 -2.98 -8.02 -30.37
C ILE A 100 -2.30 -8.22 -31.73
N GLU A 101 -1.51 -9.28 -31.90
CA GLU A 101 -0.73 -9.49 -33.14
C GLU A 101 -1.50 -10.20 -34.24
N ASN A 102 -2.48 -11.02 -33.86
CA ASN A 102 -3.23 -11.87 -34.78
C ASN A 102 -4.59 -12.21 -34.20
N ALA A 103 -5.47 -12.75 -35.05
CA ALA A 103 -6.79 -13.20 -34.64
C ALA A 103 -6.72 -14.16 -33.44
N GLY A 104 -7.54 -13.89 -32.43
CA GLY A 104 -7.72 -14.75 -31.26
C GLY A 104 -8.58 -14.09 -30.21
N ASN A 105 -8.78 -14.79 -29.09
CA ASN A 105 -9.87 -14.50 -28.17
C ASN A 105 -9.42 -14.21 -26.71
N PRO A 106 -8.51 -13.25 -26.47
CA PRO A 106 -8.05 -12.91 -25.13
C PRO A 106 -9.14 -12.19 -24.34
N SER A 107 -9.11 -12.32 -23.01
CA SER A 107 -10.01 -11.60 -22.12
C SER A 107 -9.25 -11.06 -20.91
N PHE A 108 -9.63 -9.86 -20.49
CA PHE A 108 -8.97 -9.18 -19.39
C PHE A 108 -10.00 -8.42 -18.57
N GLY A 109 -9.84 -8.44 -17.24
CA GLY A 109 -10.71 -7.73 -16.31
C GLY A 109 -10.83 -8.46 -14.98
N TYR A 110 -11.92 -8.20 -14.24
CA TYR A 110 -12.25 -8.92 -13.01
C TYR A 110 -12.93 -10.25 -13.32
N PHE A 111 -12.57 -11.30 -12.60
CA PHE A 111 -13.16 -12.64 -12.77
C PHE A 111 -13.14 -13.44 -11.46
N ASP A 112 -13.96 -14.50 -11.41
CA ASP A 112 -13.86 -15.58 -10.45
C ASP A 112 -12.76 -16.56 -10.87
N SER A 113 -11.67 -16.63 -10.12
CA SER A 113 -10.55 -17.53 -10.38
C SER A 113 -10.85 -19.00 -10.09
N ASN A 114 -11.99 -19.32 -9.47
CA ASN A 114 -12.37 -20.67 -9.08
C ASN A 114 -13.26 -21.38 -10.13
N TRP A 115 -13.03 -21.12 -11.41
CA TRP A 115 -13.76 -21.80 -12.48
C TRP A 115 -13.00 -23.02 -12.99
N THR A 116 -13.76 -24.04 -13.38
CA THR A 116 -13.20 -25.36 -13.73
C THR A 116 -13.36 -25.71 -15.21
N ALA A 117 -14.28 -25.05 -15.93
CA ALA A 117 -14.51 -25.23 -17.36
C ALA A 117 -15.28 -24.03 -17.93
N GLY A 118 -15.20 -23.84 -19.25
CA GLY A 118 -15.99 -22.81 -19.92
C GLY A 118 -15.51 -21.38 -19.60
N TYR A 119 -16.45 -20.46 -19.51
CA TYR A 119 -16.20 -19.08 -19.07
C TYR A 119 -16.16 -19.01 -17.54
N PRO A 120 -15.41 -18.06 -16.96
CA PRO A 120 -15.58 -17.77 -15.54
C PRO A 120 -17.05 -17.41 -15.25
N PRO A 121 -17.65 -18.00 -14.19
CA PRO A 121 -19.08 -17.85 -13.90
C PRO A 121 -19.46 -16.42 -13.52
N SER A 122 -18.51 -15.68 -12.95
CA SER A 122 -18.61 -14.23 -12.68
C SER A 122 -17.43 -13.53 -13.34
N ALA A 123 -17.70 -12.51 -14.16
CA ALA A 123 -16.65 -11.66 -14.69
C ALA A 123 -17.15 -10.30 -15.19
N LEU A 124 -16.32 -9.28 -15.02
CA LEU A 124 -16.42 -7.97 -15.67
C LEU A 124 -15.16 -7.80 -16.52
N MET A 125 -15.30 -7.91 -17.84
CA MET A 125 -14.15 -8.04 -18.74
C MET A 125 -14.31 -7.22 -20.00
N PHE A 126 -13.21 -6.97 -20.69
CA PHE A 126 -13.28 -6.89 -22.14
C PHE A 126 -12.80 -8.21 -22.75
N ARG A 127 -13.32 -8.48 -23.94
CA ARG A 127 -12.96 -9.62 -24.76
C ARG A 127 -12.61 -9.09 -26.14
N ILE A 128 -11.52 -9.59 -26.72
CA ILE A 128 -11.26 -9.41 -28.14
C ILE A 128 -11.72 -10.69 -28.84
N ASP A 129 -12.37 -10.57 -29.99
CA ASP A 129 -12.77 -11.69 -30.85
C ASP A 129 -12.27 -11.39 -32.26
N ASP A 130 -11.24 -12.12 -32.67
CA ASP A 130 -10.38 -11.74 -33.80
C ASP A 130 -9.77 -10.35 -33.58
N ASN A 131 -10.37 -9.31 -34.17
CA ASN A 131 -9.99 -7.91 -34.01
C ASN A 131 -11.12 -7.02 -33.47
N ASN A 132 -12.25 -7.62 -33.09
CA ASN A 132 -13.39 -6.92 -32.55
C ASN A 132 -13.26 -6.84 -31.03
N VAL A 133 -13.29 -5.64 -30.47
CA VAL A 133 -13.21 -5.41 -29.02
C VAL A 133 -14.62 -5.31 -28.47
N TYR A 134 -14.93 -6.14 -27.48
CA TYR A 134 -16.22 -6.16 -26.79
C TYR A 134 -16.03 -5.84 -25.31
N VAL A 135 -16.96 -5.07 -24.76
CA VAL A 135 -17.15 -4.96 -23.31
C VAL A 135 -18.19 -6.00 -22.89
N ARG A 136 -17.90 -6.79 -21.86
CA ARG A 136 -18.72 -7.95 -21.48
C ARG A 136 -18.82 -8.14 -19.97
N ALA A 137 -20.01 -8.50 -19.50
CA ALA A 137 -20.23 -8.96 -18.13
C ALA A 137 -20.86 -10.36 -18.15
N ASN A 138 -20.34 -11.27 -17.31
CA ASN A 138 -20.86 -12.62 -17.12
C ASN A 138 -21.35 -12.80 -15.68
N GLY A 139 -22.52 -13.43 -15.50
CA GLY A 139 -23.07 -13.79 -14.20
C GLY A 139 -24.32 -14.65 -14.34
N ASN A 140 -24.62 -15.49 -13.34
CA ASN A 140 -25.79 -16.39 -13.34
C ASN A 140 -25.92 -17.31 -14.58
N GLY A 141 -24.80 -17.67 -15.22
CA GLY A 141 -24.79 -18.53 -16.40
C GLY A 141 -25.20 -17.85 -17.72
N SER A 142 -25.43 -16.52 -17.71
CA SER A 142 -25.60 -15.68 -18.89
C SER A 142 -24.47 -14.63 -19.00
N GLY A 143 -24.39 -13.97 -20.15
CA GLY A 143 -23.51 -12.82 -20.32
C GLY A 143 -24.10 -11.79 -21.28
N VAL A 144 -23.83 -10.52 -20.99
CA VAL A 144 -24.21 -9.38 -21.82
C VAL A 144 -22.94 -8.79 -22.42
N GLU A 145 -22.96 -8.51 -23.72
CA GLU A 145 -21.81 -7.94 -24.42
C GLU A 145 -22.23 -6.88 -25.45
N ALA A 146 -21.33 -5.94 -25.71
CA ALA A 146 -21.51 -4.92 -26.74
C ALA A 146 -20.19 -4.68 -27.47
N LEU A 147 -20.27 -4.49 -28.79
CA LEU A 147 -19.12 -4.15 -29.63
C LEU A 147 -18.69 -2.71 -29.34
N VAL A 148 -17.44 -2.55 -28.89
CA VAL A 148 -16.80 -1.25 -28.64
C VAL A 148 -16.20 -0.70 -29.93
N GLY A 149 -15.52 -1.56 -30.70
CA GLY A 149 -14.87 -1.18 -31.94
C GLY A 149 -14.00 -2.29 -32.52
N GLN A 150 -13.17 -1.93 -33.49
CA GLN A 150 -12.20 -2.83 -34.10
C GLN A 150 -10.80 -2.26 -33.96
N VAL A 151 -9.82 -3.13 -33.72
CA VAL A 151 -8.39 -2.76 -33.62
C VAL A 151 -7.62 -3.30 -34.81
N THR A 152 -6.42 -2.76 -35.03
CA THR A 152 -5.51 -3.22 -36.08
C THR A 152 -4.46 -4.13 -35.49
N TYR A 153 -4.27 -5.30 -36.07
CA TYR A 153 -3.26 -6.26 -35.62
C TYR A 153 -1.85 -5.65 -35.63
N GLY A 154 -1.08 -5.90 -34.57
CA GLY A 154 0.29 -5.40 -34.41
C GLY A 154 0.39 -3.90 -34.14
N VAL A 155 -0.73 -3.21 -33.94
CA VAL A 155 -0.75 -1.79 -33.60
C VAL A 155 -1.28 -1.64 -32.17
N PRO A 156 -0.49 -1.06 -31.25
CA PRO A 156 -0.97 -0.75 -29.92
C PRO A 156 -2.14 0.23 -29.93
N PHE A 157 -3.07 0.05 -29.01
CA PHE A 157 -4.23 0.92 -28.80
C PHE A 157 -4.44 1.17 -27.31
N GLN A 158 -5.00 2.32 -26.98
CA GLN A 158 -5.36 2.66 -25.60
C GLN A 158 -6.75 2.16 -25.30
N CYS A 159 -6.97 1.70 -24.06
CA CYS A 159 -8.31 1.40 -23.57
C CYS A 159 -8.56 2.05 -22.22
N GLU A 160 -9.83 2.34 -21.95
CA GLU A 160 -10.31 2.70 -20.63
C GLU A 160 -11.54 1.85 -20.31
N LEU A 161 -11.65 1.38 -19.06
CA LEU A 161 -12.80 0.64 -18.55
C LEU A 161 -13.35 1.35 -17.32
N THR A 162 -14.67 1.27 -17.12
CA THR A 162 -15.31 1.79 -15.92
C THR A 162 -16.45 0.90 -15.47
N PHE A 163 -16.46 0.52 -14.19
CA PHE A 163 -17.60 -0.12 -13.54
C PHE A 163 -18.27 0.90 -12.62
N ASP A 164 -19.54 1.17 -12.85
CA ASP A 164 -20.38 1.96 -11.95
C ASP A 164 -21.46 1.05 -11.35
N PRO A 165 -21.39 0.73 -10.04
CA PRO A 165 -22.36 -0.15 -9.38
C PRO A 165 -23.76 0.46 -9.32
N ASN A 166 -23.89 1.79 -9.43
CA ASN A 166 -25.16 2.53 -9.38
C ASN A 166 -25.75 2.79 -10.77
N GLY A 167 -25.02 2.45 -11.83
CA GLY A 167 -25.45 2.58 -13.22
C GLY A 167 -26.78 1.86 -13.50
N ALA A 168 -27.53 2.40 -14.47
CA ALA A 168 -28.82 1.86 -14.91
C ALA A 168 -29.82 1.59 -13.77
N GLY A 169 -29.85 2.47 -12.77
CA GLY A 169 -30.77 2.36 -11.64
C GLY A 169 -30.34 1.33 -10.60
N GLY A 170 -29.02 1.13 -10.42
CA GLY A 170 -28.47 0.17 -9.46
C GLY A 170 -28.32 -1.25 -9.98
N GLN A 171 -28.48 -1.48 -11.28
CA GLN A 171 -28.16 -2.77 -11.90
C GLN A 171 -26.66 -2.93 -12.12
N GLY A 172 -25.91 -1.83 -12.15
CA GLY A 172 -24.49 -1.82 -12.47
C GLY A 172 -24.28 -1.67 -13.99
N THR A 173 -23.34 -0.81 -14.36
CA THR A 173 -22.92 -0.63 -15.76
C THR A 173 -21.43 -0.86 -15.91
N TRP A 174 -21.07 -1.62 -16.93
CA TRP A 174 -19.68 -1.87 -17.32
C TRP A 174 -19.42 -1.23 -18.67
N ALA A 175 -18.48 -0.30 -18.72
CA ALA A 175 -18.21 0.54 -19.87
C ALA A 175 -16.76 0.42 -20.34
N MET A 176 -16.54 0.58 -21.64
CA MET A 176 -15.22 0.60 -22.27
C MET A 176 -15.16 1.65 -23.38
N SER A 177 -14.03 2.35 -23.49
CA SER A 177 -13.61 3.12 -24.66
C SER A 177 -12.26 2.62 -25.18
N ILE A 178 -12.00 2.86 -26.46
CA ILE A 178 -10.69 2.65 -27.08
C ILE A 178 -10.24 3.93 -27.80
N ASP A 179 -8.95 4.25 -27.73
CA ASP A 179 -8.30 5.40 -28.38
C ASP A 179 -9.02 6.75 -28.18
N GLY A 180 -9.55 6.99 -26.98
CA GLY A 180 -10.31 8.20 -26.64
C GLY A 180 -11.66 8.33 -27.35
N GLY A 181 -12.15 7.24 -27.95
CA GLY A 181 -13.48 7.14 -28.54
C GLY A 181 -14.60 7.16 -27.50
N ALA A 182 -15.85 7.21 -27.99
CA ALA A 182 -17.01 7.18 -27.10
C ALA A 182 -17.11 5.85 -26.35
N ALA A 183 -17.33 5.92 -25.03
CA ALA A 183 -17.52 4.73 -24.22
C ALA A 183 -18.80 3.97 -24.63
N VAL A 184 -18.66 2.66 -24.84
CA VAL A 184 -19.75 1.72 -25.03
C VAL A 184 -19.97 1.00 -23.71
N SER A 185 -21.22 0.88 -23.26
CA SER A 185 -21.57 0.25 -21.99
C SER A 185 -22.57 -0.87 -22.14
N VAL A 186 -22.43 -1.88 -21.28
CA VAL A 186 -23.45 -2.89 -21.01
C VAL A 186 -24.04 -2.65 -19.62
N THR A 187 -25.33 -2.95 -19.49
CA THR A 187 -26.02 -3.01 -18.19
C THR A 187 -26.08 -4.47 -17.79
N LEU A 188 -25.69 -4.78 -16.55
CA LEU A 188 -25.79 -6.14 -16.03
C LEU A 188 -27.27 -6.55 -15.96
N ASP A 189 -27.56 -7.83 -16.21
CA ASP A 189 -28.91 -8.36 -16.06
C ASP A 189 -29.43 -8.15 -14.61
N PRO A 190 -30.75 -7.96 -14.41
CA PRO A 190 -31.31 -7.74 -13.08
C PRO A 190 -30.88 -8.81 -12.06
N GLY A 191 -30.31 -8.35 -10.93
CA GLY A 191 -29.85 -9.21 -9.84
C GLY A 191 -28.52 -9.91 -10.06
N VAL A 192 -27.89 -9.80 -11.25
CA VAL A 192 -26.55 -10.37 -11.49
C VAL A 192 -25.50 -9.68 -10.63
N ARG A 193 -25.52 -8.34 -10.57
CA ARG A 193 -24.55 -7.54 -9.79
C ARG A 193 -24.36 -8.07 -8.38
N ASP A 194 -25.46 -8.34 -7.67
CA ASP A 194 -25.43 -8.75 -6.26
C ASP A 194 -24.96 -10.21 -6.05
N THR A 195 -24.68 -10.93 -7.13
CA THR A 195 -24.27 -12.35 -7.12
C THR A 195 -22.88 -12.59 -7.71
N LEU A 196 -22.22 -11.54 -8.24
CA LEU A 196 -20.89 -11.69 -8.83
C LEU A 196 -19.85 -11.97 -7.75
N ALA A 197 -19.12 -13.08 -7.91
CA ALA A 197 -18.00 -13.45 -7.07
C ALA A 197 -16.68 -13.10 -7.79
N LEU A 198 -16.20 -11.87 -7.63
CA LEU A 198 -15.02 -11.37 -8.37
C LEU A 198 -13.82 -11.30 -7.43
N ASN A 199 -12.78 -12.10 -7.68
CA ASN A 199 -11.66 -12.25 -6.74
C ASN A 199 -10.27 -12.10 -7.37
N ARG A 200 -10.18 -11.90 -8.69
CA ARG A 200 -8.93 -11.65 -9.41
C ARG A 200 -9.14 -10.62 -10.51
N PHE A 201 -8.09 -9.85 -10.80
CA PHE A 201 -8.05 -8.88 -11.88
C PHE A 201 -6.84 -9.13 -12.79
N GLY A 202 -7.07 -9.40 -14.08
CA GLY A 202 -5.97 -9.66 -15.02
C GLY A 202 -6.40 -10.36 -16.30
N LEU A 203 -5.42 -10.98 -16.97
CA LEU A 203 -5.57 -11.72 -18.24
C LEU A 203 -6.00 -13.16 -17.95
N PHE A 204 -7.01 -13.66 -18.67
CA PHE A 204 -7.49 -15.03 -18.50
C PHE A 204 -8.03 -15.64 -19.81
N THR A 205 -8.04 -16.97 -19.86
CA THR A 205 -8.56 -17.74 -20.99
C THR A 205 -10.08 -17.86 -20.93
N LEU A 206 -10.68 -17.95 -22.11
CA LEU A 206 -12.07 -18.39 -22.28
C LEU A 206 -12.11 -19.87 -22.65
N GLY A 207 -13.15 -20.58 -22.19
CA GLY A 207 -13.26 -22.02 -22.34
C GLY A 207 -13.62 -22.55 -23.74
N GLU A 208 -13.88 -23.85 -23.76
CA GLU A 208 -13.62 -24.82 -24.85
C GLU A 208 -14.25 -24.53 -26.22
N SER A 209 -13.42 -24.03 -27.14
CA SER A 209 -13.46 -24.40 -28.55
C SER A 209 -12.02 -24.45 -29.07
N SER A 210 -11.73 -25.26 -30.09
CA SER A 210 -10.41 -25.38 -30.72
C SER A 210 -10.06 -24.17 -31.62
N ASP A 211 -10.36 -22.98 -31.11
CA ASP A 211 -10.15 -21.72 -31.80
C ASP A 211 -8.66 -21.36 -31.78
N HIS A 212 -8.22 -20.55 -32.75
CA HIS A 212 -6.81 -20.20 -32.86
C HIS A 212 -6.38 -19.27 -31.70
N GLY A 213 -5.21 -19.53 -31.12
CA GLY A 213 -4.61 -18.64 -30.12
C GLY A 213 -3.99 -17.39 -30.76
N CYS A 214 -3.77 -16.38 -29.93
CA CYS A 214 -3.13 -15.13 -30.34
C CYS A 214 -2.00 -14.77 -29.39
N ASN A 215 -1.08 -13.96 -29.90
CA ASN A 215 -0.23 -13.20 -29.00
C ASN A 215 -0.93 -11.88 -28.62
N PHE A 216 -1.04 -11.65 -27.31
CA PHE A 216 -1.67 -10.48 -26.73
C PHE A 216 -0.75 -9.88 -25.67
N TRP A 217 -0.62 -8.56 -25.67
CA TRP A 217 0.21 -7.81 -24.73
C TRP A 217 -0.52 -6.63 -24.14
N PHE A 218 -0.10 -6.26 -22.94
CA PHE A 218 -0.61 -5.11 -22.19
C PHE A 218 0.50 -4.46 -21.37
N ASP A 219 0.46 -3.15 -21.27
CA ASP A 219 1.42 -2.32 -20.56
C ASP A 219 0.78 -1.01 -20.09
N ASP A 220 1.49 -0.24 -19.25
CA ASP A 220 1.03 1.00 -18.62
C ASP A 220 -0.36 0.85 -17.97
N LEU A 221 -0.51 -0.21 -17.18
CA LEU A 221 -1.74 -0.49 -16.47
C LEU A 221 -1.94 0.55 -15.39
N GLU A 222 -3.01 1.31 -15.45
CA GLU A 222 -3.46 2.15 -14.34
C GLU A 222 -4.90 1.76 -14.01
N TYR A 223 -5.18 1.43 -12.77
CA TYR A 223 -6.56 1.19 -12.38
C TYR A 223 -6.80 1.53 -10.92
N THR A 224 -8.04 1.85 -10.62
CA THR A 224 -8.49 2.31 -9.32
C THR A 224 -9.74 1.55 -8.91
N VAL A 225 -9.77 1.03 -7.69
CA VAL A 225 -11.00 0.56 -7.04
C VAL A 225 -11.37 1.58 -5.98
N GLU A 226 -12.52 2.22 -6.12
CA GLU A 226 -13.09 3.10 -5.10
C GLU A 226 -14.26 2.40 -4.42
N SER A 227 -14.04 1.98 -3.18
CA SER A 227 -15.09 1.31 -2.42
C SER A 227 -16.16 2.28 -1.96
N GLY A 228 -17.41 2.07 -2.37
CA GLY A 228 -18.56 2.80 -1.87
C GLY A 228 -18.79 2.52 -0.39
N ILE A 229 -19.16 3.55 0.37
CA ILE A 229 -19.50 3.39 1.79
C ILE A 229 -20.88 2.74 1.88
N VAL A 230 -20.95 1.52 2.43
CA VAL A 230 -22.21 0.93 2.87
C VAL A 230 -22.69 1.67 4.12
N VAL A 231 -23.61 2.64 3.96
CA VAL A 231 -24.51 3.04 5.05
C VAL A 231 -25.76 2.18 4.91
N PRO A 232 -26.04 1.20 5.79
CA PRO A 232 -27.23 0.37 5.64
C PRO A 232 -28.47 1.24 5.81
N THR A 233 -29.28 1.37 4.75
CA THR A 233 -30.64 1.91 4.89
C THR A 233 -31.54 0.87 5.57
N PRO A 234 -32.33 1.25 6.59
CA PRO A 234 -33.22 0.32 7.27
C PRO A 234 -34.33 -0.17 6.32
N VAL A 235 -34.36 -1.47 6.05
CA VAL A 235 -35.40 -2.11 5.23
C VAL A 235 -36.70 -2.24 6.05
N PRO A 236 -37.88 -1.87 5.53
CA PRO A 236 -39.15 -2.14 6.21
C PRO A 236 -39.49 -3.63 6.13
N PHE A 237 -39.83 -4.23 7.26
CA PHE A 237 -40.17 -5.66 7.38
C PHE A 237 -41.34 -6.09 6.47
N PRO A 238 -41.20 -7.12 5.63
CA PRO A 238 -42.34 -7.79 5.02
C PRO A 238 -43.00 -8.75 6.02
N THR A 239 -44.33 -8.82 5.97
CA THR A 239 -45.20 -9.71 6.76
C THR A 239 -44.82 -11.19 6.59
N PRO A 240 -44.86 -12.03 7.67
CA PRO A 240 -44.30 -13.38 7.63
C PRO A 240 -45.23 -14.41 6.98
N THR A 241 -44.63 -15.32 6.18
CA THR A 241 -45.18 -16.64 5.79
C THR A 241 -44.37 -17.72 6.56
N PRO A 242 -44.88 -18.95 6.81
CA PRO A 242 -44.62 -19.69 8.02
C PRO A 242 -43.22 -20.33 8.10
N THR A 243 -42.76 -20.40 9.35
CA THR A 243 -41.41 -20.53 9.86
C THR A 243 -40.81 -21.96 9.74
N PRO A 244 -39.62 -22.14 9.14
CA PRO A 244 -38.69 -23.23 9.50
C PRO A 244 -38.16 -22.99 10.93
N PRO A 245 -37.55 -23.99 11.61
CA PRO A 245 -37.14 -23.82 13.01
C PRO A 245 -36.19 -22.63 13.16
N ILE A 246 -36.55 -21.71 14.06
CA ILE A 246 -35.81 -20.47 14.33
C ILE A 246 -34.47 -20.84 14.98
N LEU A 247 -33.38 -20.77 14.22
CA LEU A 247 -32.08 -20.47 14.80
C LEU A 247 -32.03 -18.95 14.94
N THR A 248 -32.19 -18.45 16.16
CA THR A 248 -32.01 -17.03 16.46
C THR A 248 -30.51 -16.72 16.39
N ALA A 249 -30.11 -15.79 15.52
CA ALA A 249 -28.83 -15.11 15.66
C ALA A 249 -28.74 -14.54 17.08
N ILE A 250 -27.68 -14.89 17.82
CA ILE A 250 -27.47 -14.46 19.19
C ILE A 250 -26.44 -13.33 19.15
N GLN A 251 -26.84 -12.13 19.57
CA GLN A 251 -25.87 -11.09 19.88
C GLN A 251 -25.08 -11.52 21.12
N ARG A 252 -23.77 -11.66 20.98
CA ARG A 252 -22.86 -11.82 22.11
C ARG A 252 -22.23 -10.48 22.42
N GLU A 253 -22.15 -10.16 23.69
CA GLU A 253 -21.49 -8.98 24.21
C GLU A 253 -20.35 -9.46 25.10
N GLU A 254 -19.14 -9.03 24.80
CA GLU A 254 -17.96 -9.28 25.62
C GLU A 254 -17.42 -7.93 26.10
N HIS A 255 -17.41 -7.74 27.41
CA HIS A 255 -17.00 -6.49 28.05
C HIS A 255 -15.49 -6.47 28.33
N PHE A 256 -14.83 -7.62 28.30
CA PHE A 256 -13.42 -7.80 28.66
C PHE A 256 -13.12 -7.34 30.10
N ASP A 257 -14.09 -7.33 31.01
CA ASP A 257 -13.82 -7.08 32.44
C ASP A 257 -12.91 -8.17 33.05
N THR A 258 -12.87 -9.35 32.41
CA THR A 258 -11.99 -10.48 32.69
C THR A 258 -11.59 -11.16 31.38
N ASP A 259 -10.56 -12.02 31.39
CA ASP A 259 -10.20 -12.83 30.23
C ASP A 259 -11.37 -13.73 29.82
N PRO A 260 -11.93 -13.58 28.61
CA PRO A 260 -13.03 -14.42 28.17
C PRO A 260 -12.60 -15.83 27.79
N ASN A 261 -11.30 -16.15 27.83
CA ASN A 261 -10.71 -17.43 27.43
C ASN A 261 -11.05 -17.79 25.98
N TRP A 262 -11.07 -16.79 25.09
CA TRP A 262 -11.24 -16.99 23.65
C TRP A 262 -10.10 -17.82 23.06
N GLU A 263 -10.39 -18.47 21.93
CA GLU A 263 -9.43 -19.32 21.24
C GLU A 263 -8.31 -18.47 20.66
N GLY A 264 -7.07 -18.79 21.04
CA GLY A 264 -5.87 -18.11 20.59
C GLY A 264 -4.91 -19.07 19.89
N LEU A 265 -4.43 -18.67 18.71
CA LEU A 265 -3.33 -19.33 18.00
C LEU A 265 -2.26 -18.30 17.68
N HIS A 266 -1.03 -18.57 18.11
CA HIS A 266 0.16 -17.71 17.89
C HIS A 266 0.02 -16.24 18.29
N ASN A 267 -1.08 -15.83 18.93
CA ASN A 267 -1.36 -14.45 19.30
C ASN A 267 -0.45 -13.95 20.44
N ARG A 268 0.15 -14.86 21.22
CA ARG A 268 1.17 -14.58 22.24
C ARG A 268 2.50 -15.24 21.87
N ALA A 269 3.05 -14.90 20.70
CA ALA A 269 4.28 -15.49 20.21
C ALA A 269 5.49 -15.12 21.08
N THR A 270 6.36 -16.10 21.33
CA THR A 270 7.66 -15.88 21.99
C THR A 270 8.84 -15.95 21.02
N ASP A 271 8.58 -16.36 19.77
CA ASP A 271 9.55 -16.43 18.69
C ASP A 271 9.17 -15.44 17.57
N PRO A 272 10.13 -14.67 17.02
CA PRO A 272 11.50 -14.49 17.51
C PRO A 272 11.54 -13.96 18.95
N ALA A 273 12.60 -14.31 19.68
CA ALA A 273 12.82 -13.78 21.03
C ALA A 273 13.03 -12.28 20.98
N CYS A 274 12.54 -11.56 22.00
CA CYS A 274 12.83 -10.13 22.16
C CYS A 274 14.33 -9.90 22.12
N ARG A 275 14.76 -8.81 21.49
CA ARG A 275 16.18 -8.48 21.32
C ARG A 275 16.48 -7.08 21.80
N THR A 276 17.76 -6.80 22.02
CA THR A 276 18.19 -5.48 22.45
C THR A 276 18.13 -4.50 21.29
N THR A 277 17.45 -3.38 21.47
CA THR A 277 17.58 -2.18 20.63
C THR A 277 18.64 -1.27 21.24
N VAL A 278 19.53 -0.75 20.41
CA VAL A 278 20.52 0.26 20.81
C VAL A 278 20.33 1.53 19.98
N GLN A 279 20.21 2.66 20.67
CA GLN A 279 20.36 3.99 20.10
C GLN A 279 21.58 4.63 20.75
N ASP A 280 22.59 4.95 19.96
CA ASP A 280 23.80 5.61 20.45
C ASP A 280 24.33 6.59 19.41
N PHE A 281 23.59 7.68 19.21
CA PHE A 281 23.90 8.70 18.23
C PHE A 281 23.69 10.12 18.76
N GLY A 282 24.37 11.09 18.18
CA GLY A 282 24.31 12.51 18.53
C GLY A 282 25.63 13.22 18.22
N TYR A 283 25.90 14.33 18.89
CA TYR A 283 27.20 14.99 18.77
C TYR A 283 28.35 14.12 19.32
N SER A 284 29.48 14.13 18.62
CA SER A 284 30.75 13.52 19.01
C SER A 284 31.88 14.53 18.81
N ALA A 285 32.57 14.90 19.90
CA ALA A 285 33.69 15.84 19.85
C ALA A 285 35.01 15.19 19.38
N SER A 286 35.08 13.86 19.34
CA SER A 286 36.34 13.12 19.16
C SER A 286 36.49 12.44 17.81
N THR A 287 35.44 12.39 17.00
CA THR A 287 35.42 11.69 15.71
C THR A 287 35.45 12.69 14.55
N ASN A 288 35.81 12.22 13.37
CA ASN A 288 35.96 13.01 12.14
C ASN A 288 35.75 12.14 10.88
N HIS A 289 34.71 11.32 10.87
CA HIS A 289 34.37 10.40 9.79
C HIS A 289 33.85 11.13 8.55
N ALA A 290 32.88 12.04 8.70
CA ALA A 290 32.29 12.82 7.61
C ALA A 290 33.11 14.09 7.29
N GLY A 291 33.70 14.66 8.34
CA GLY A 291 34.48 15.89 8.33
C GLY A 291 35.97 15.72 8.10
N GLY A 292 36.69 16.85 8.06
CA GLY A 292 38.15 16.87 8.08
C GLY A 292 38.76 17.10 9.47
N ALA A 293 37.98 17.66 10.41
CA ALA A 293 38.40 18.02 11.76
C ALA A 293 37.56 17.27 12.81
N PRO A 294 38.02 17.17 14.08
CA PRO A 294 37.23 16.57 15.15
C PRO A 294 35.94 17.35 15.43
N GLY A 295 34.83 16.63 15.56
CA GLY A 295 33.51 17.19 15.73
C GLY A 295 32.56 16.78 14.61
N GLU A 296 31.49 16.05 14.92
CA GLU A 296 30.47 15.66 13.95
C GLU A 296 29.20 15.13 14.65
N MET A 297 28.12 15.01 13.89
CA MET A 297 26.90 14.34 14.30
C MET A 297 26.90 12.90 13.82
N GLY A 298 26.55 11.93 14.66
CA GLY A 298 26.38 10.57 14.20
C GLY A 298 26.48 9.53 15.29
N GLY A 299 26.81 8.30 14.90
CA GLY A 299 26.93 7.14 15.77
C GLY A 299 26.03 5.99 15.32
N PHE A 300 25.72 5.09 16.24
CA PHE A 300 24.94 3.90 15.98
C PHE A 300 23.44 4.18 16.09
N ILE A 301 22.70 3.88 15.04
CA ILE A 301 21.26 4.09 14.96
C ILE A 301 20.55 2.83 14.48
N GLN A 302 19.42 2.51 15.10
CA GLN A 302 18.67 1.29 14.82
C GLN A 302 17.18 1.59 14.59
N PRO A 303 16.55 1.01 13.54
CA PRO A 303 15.09 1.06 13.41
C PRO A 303 14.42 0.44 14.63
N ALA A 304 13.44 1.14 15.21
CA ALA A 304 12.67 0.69 16.37
C ALA A 304 11.32 1.42 16.43
N ALA A 305 10.32 0.85 17.11
CA ALA A 305 8.98 1.45 17.13
C ALA A 305 8.92 2.73 17.96
N ASP A 306 9.78 2.82 18.99
CA ASP A 306 9.96 4.01 19.82
C ASP A 306 10.64 5.14 19.03
N LEU A 307 10.17 6.37 19.23
CA LEU A 307 10.83 7.56 18.71
C LEU A 307 12.16 7.79 19.43
N ALA A 308 13.24 7.97 18.66
CA ALA A 308 14.49 8.57 19.12
C ALA A 308 14.94 9.63 18.11
N TYR A 309 15.63 10.68 18.53
CA TYR A 309 16.23 11.63 17.61
C TYR A 309 17.36 12.46 18.26
N TYR A 310 18.18 13.05 17.40
CA TYR A 310 19.08 14.14 17.75
C TYR A 310 18.86 15.26 16.72
N GLY A 311 18.36 16.41 17.17
CA GLY A 311 17.81 17.41 16.26
C GLY A 311 17.92 18.85 16.74
N LYS A 312 18.17 19.74 15.78
CA LYS A 312 18.17 21.19 15.95
C LYS A 312 16.74 21.68 16.09
N VAL A 313 16.49 22.50 17.12
CA VAL A 313 15.26 23.31 17.20
C VAL A 313 15.30 24.35 16.08
N ILE A 314 14.30 24.35 15.22
CA ILE A 314 14.16 25.33 14.13
C ILE A 314 12.90 26.19 14.33
N PRO A 315 12.84 27.39 13.72
CA PRO A 315 11.55 28.06 13.52
C PRO A 315 10.57 27.10 12.83
N GLU A 316 9.29 27.25 13.15
CA GLU A 316 8.24 26.45 12.51
C GLU A 316 8.27 26.66 11.00
N LEU A 317 8.34 25.57 10.24
CA LEU A 317 8.25 25.54 8.78
C LEU A 317 7.05 24.70 8.35
N THR A 318 6.50 25.01 7.19
CA THR A 318 5.35 24.32 6.61
C THR A 318 5.59 23.99 5.14
N LEU A 319 4.64 23.28 4.52
CA LEU A 319 4.65 23.05 3.07
C LEU A 319 4.38 24.31 2.23
N ASN A 320 4.21 25.48 2.85
CA ASN A 320 4.16 26.76 2.14
C ASN A 320 5.50 27.48 2.11
N ASP A 321 6.49 26.99 2.85
CA ASP A 321 7.81 27.59 2.98
C ASP A 321 8.80 26.91 2.04
N SER A 322 9.81 27.65 1.57
CA SER A 322 10.98 27.04 0.94
C SER A 322 11.87 26.42 2.03
N ILE A 323 12.19 25.14 1.86
CA ILE A 323 12.97 24.39 2.83
C ILE A 323 14.27 23.91 2.17
N SER A 324 15.40 24.02 2.85
CA SER A 324 16.69 23.53 2.39
C SER A 324 17.58 23.04 3.52
N ALA A 325 18.25 21.92 3.26
CA ALA A 325 19.36 21.43 4.06
C ALA A 325 20.42 20.79 3.18
N SER A 326 21.69 20.93 3.53
CA SER A 326 22.80 20.26 2.83
C SER A 326 23.88 19.84 3.81
N GLY A 327 24.77 18.96 3.39
CA GLY A 327 25.97 18.63 4.16
C GLY A 327 26.74 17.44 3.61
N LYS A 328 27.54 16.84 4.48
CA LYS A 328 28.28 15.60 4.22
C LYS A 328 27.67 14.45 4.99
N LEU A 329 27.76 13.24 4.44
CA LEU A 329 27.30 12.01 5.09
C LEU A 329 28.24 10.85 4.74
N ILE A 330 28.57 10.03 5.73
CA ILE A 330 29.27 8.75 5.56
C ILE A 330 28.59 7.67 6.40
N MET A 331 28.63 6.44 5.89
CA MET A 331 28.26 5.23 6.62
C MET A 331 29.46 4.27 6.56
N PRO A 332 30.34 4.28 7.57
CA PRO A 332 31.60 3.55 7.51
C PRO A 332 31.42 2.02 7.66
N ASP A 333 30.31 1.57 8.25
CA ASP A 333 30.05 0.16 8.54
C ASP A 333 29.57 -0.62 7.30
N THR A 334 30.44 -1.48 6.75
CA THR A 334 30.13 -2.36 5.61
C THR A 334 29.55 -3.72 6.03
N GLY A 335 29.02 -3.87 7.26
CA GLY A 335 28.49 -5.14 7.77
C GLY A 335 27.01 -5.11 8.14
N ASN A 336 26.43 -3.91 8.32
CA ASN A 336 25.10 -3.76 8.89
C ASN A 336 24.27 -2.73 8.14
N THR A 337 23.22 -3.19 7.45
CA THR A 337 22.39 -2.36 6.58
C THR A 337 21.15 -1.87 7.35
N GLY A 338 21.37 -0.91 8.23
CA GLY A 338 20.29 -0.25 9.00
C GLY A 338 19.47 0.74 8.18
N GLN A 339 18.54 1.43 8.84
CA GLN A 339 17.68 2.43 8.21
C GLN A 339 17.48 3.64 9.09
N PHE A 340 17.57 4.83 8.50
CA PHE A 340 17.40 6.08 9.23
C PHE A 340 16.92 7.19 8.29
N LEU A 341 16.50 8.29 8.90
CA LEU A 341 16.05 9.50 8.25
C LEU A 341 16.97 10.65 8.64
N VAL A 342 17.24 11.52 7.67
CA VAL A 342 17.87 12.82 7.89
C VAL A 342 16.97 13.87 7.26
N GLY A 343 16.48 14.83 8.03
CA GLY A 343 15.60 15.85 7.49
C GLY A 343 14.80 16.61 8.52
N PHE A 344 13.72 17.22 8.04
CA PHE A 344 12.79 18.03 8.80
C PHE A 344 11.67 17.17 9.35
N PHE A 345 11.34 17.32 10.63
CA PHE A 345 10.30 16.54 11.29
C PHE A 345 9.61 17.32 12.42
N ASN A 346 8.55 16.73 12.96
CA ASN A 346 7.86 17.23 14.13
C ASN A 346 8.05 16.32 15.34
N ALA A 347 8.75 16.80 16.36
CA ALA A 347 9.06 16.00 17.56
C ALA A 347 7.83 15.57 18.38
N ALA A 348 6.68 16.26 18.24
CA ALA A 348 5.49 15.98 19.05
C ALA A 348 4.61 14.86 18.49
N ASN A 349 4.73 14.55 17.20
CA ASN A 349 3.84 13.56 16.56
C ASN A 349 4.55 12.56 15.64
N SER A 350 5.87 12.67 15.50
CA SER A 350 6.72 11.70 14.82
C SER A 350 6.51 10.30 15.38
N ARG A 351 5.94 9.42 14.55
CA ARG A 351 5.64 8.04 14.88
C ARG A 351 5.45 7.24 13.59
N GLY A 352 5.74 5.94 13.63
CA GLY A 352 5.53 5.05 12.49
C GLY A 352 6.45 5.33 11.29
N TRP A 353 6.42 4.40 10.33
CA TRP A 353 7.37 4.36 9.22
C TRP A 353 7.01 5.31 8.06
N ARG A 354 5.77 5.83 8.03
CA ARG A 354 5.36 7.01 7.26
C ARG A 354 5.21 8.15 8.25
N THR A 355 6.34 8.69 8.70
CA THR A 355 6.42 9.59 9.85
C THR A 355 5.66 10.88 9.55
N PRO A 356 4.48 11.14 10.14
CA PRO A 356 3.69 12.31 9.80
C PRO A 356 4.47 13.59 10.12
N ASN A 357 4.23 14.64 9.34
CA ASN A 357 4.99 15.88 9.40
C ASN A 357 6.51 15.66 9.22
N SER A 358 6.89 14.95 8.17
CA SER A 358 8.30 14.78 7.80
C SER A 358 8.58 15.18 6.36
N LEU A 359 9.81 15.63 6.13
CA LEU A 359 10.41 15.86 4.83
C LEU A 359 11.89 15.50 4.96
N ALA A 360 12.28 14.36 4.40
CA ALA A 360 13.55 13.74 4.72
C ALA A 360 14.17 13.01 3.54
N MET A 361 15.48 12.81 3.63
CA MET A 361 16.11 11.70 2.92
C MET A 361 16.09 10.46 3.81
N ARG A 362 15.68 9.32 3.24
CA ARG A 362 15.76 8.01 3.89
C ARG A 362 16.87 7.21 3.28
N LEU A 363 17.72 6.66 4.13
CA LEU A 363 18.71 5.67 3.74
C LEU A 363 18.24 4.32 4.26
N ASN A 364 18.01 3.39 3.33
CA ASN A 364 17.37 2.11 3.60
C ASN A 364 18.28 0.96 3.20
N GLY A 365 18.95 0.38 4.19
CA GLY A 365 19.77 -0.80 4.01
C GLY A 365 18.99 -2.08 3.69
N ARG A 366 19.48 -2.88 2.74
CA ARG A 366 18.84 -4.14 2.27
C ARG A 366 19.77 -5.37 2.25
N GLY A 367 20.82 -5.39 3.08
CA GLY A 367 21.67 -6.56 3.33
C GLY A 367 22.84 -6.78 2.35
N SER A 368 23.07 -5.86 1.42
CA SER A 368 24.05 -6.03 0.31
C SER A 368 25.20 -5.01 0.31
N ASN A 369 25.57 -4.45 1.47
CA ASN A 369 26.52 -3.32 1.59
C ASN A 369 26.14 -2.13 0.71
N THR A 370 24.84 -1.97 0.48
CA THR A 370 24.27 -0.85 -0.23
C THR A 370 23.04 -0.35 0.50
N PHE A 371 22.66 0.88 0.21
CA PHE A 371 21.42 1.48 0.65
C PHE A 371 20.60 1.96 -0.54
N PHE A 372 19.28 1.86 -0.42
CA PHE A 372 18.36 2.63 -1.23
C PHE A 372 18.26 4.03 -0.64
N LEU A 373 18.45 5.03 -1.48
CA LEU A 373 18.22 6.42 -1.14
C LEU A 373 16.79 6.80 -1.54
N TYR A 374 16.04 7.41 -0.63
CA TYR A 374 14.76 8.02 -0.94
C TYR A 374 14.79 9.51 -0.63
N ALA A 375 14.10 10.29 -1.45
CA ALA A 375 13.57 11.59 -1.05
C ALA A 375 12.09 11.40 -0.73
N GLU A 376 11.66 11.73 0.49
CA GLU A 376 10.31 11.42 0.96
C GLU A 376 9.70 12.54 1.80
N TYR A 377 8.38 12.53 1.87
CA TYR A 377 7.59 13.42 2.73
C TYR A 377 6.38 12.69 3.30
N ALA A 378 5.83 13.22 4.39
CA ALA A 378 4.52 12.85 4.89
C ALA A 378 3.81 14.05 5.53
N THR A 379 2.53 14.19 5.22
CA THR A 379 1.65 15.26 5.67
C THR A 379 1.15 15.02 7.09
N GLN A 380 0.50 16.02 7.68
CA GLN A 380 -0.15 15.85 8.99
C GLN A 380 -1.35 14.89 8.97
N LEU A 381 -1.90 14.59 7.78
CA LEU A 381 -3.00 13.64 7.59
C LEU A 381 -2.51 12.27 7.09
N TRP A 382 -1.22 11.97 7.29
CA TRP A 382 -0.61 10.66 6.99
C TRP A 382 -0.53 10.28 5.51
N ARG A 383 -0.88 11.19 4.61
CA ARG A 383 -0.57 11.04 3.19
C ARG A 383 0.93 11.24 3.01
N ALA A 384 1.57 10.38 2.24
CA ALA A 384 3.02 10.34 2.13
C ALA A 384 3.42 9.95 0.71
N GLY A 385 4.56 10.44 0.27
CA GLY A 385 5.12 10.16 -1.05
C GLY A 385 6.64 10.10 -0.98
N GLY A 386 7.25 9.49 -1.99
CA GLY A 386 8.68 9.43 -2.11
C GLY A 386 9.13 8.90 -3.46
N THR A 387 10.35 9.27 -3.84
CA THR A 387 11.05 8.69 -4.98
C THR A 387 12.34 8.05 -4.50
N SER A 388 12.90 7.11 -5.26
CA SER A 388 14.13 6.42 -4.88
C SER A 388 15.14 6.30 -6.00
N ALA A 389 16.41 6.28 -5.64
CA ALA A 389 17.51 5.94 -6.56
C ALA A 389 17.79 4.42 -6.54
N ALA A 390 18.57 3.97 -7.51
CA ALA A 390 19.25 2.67 -7.43
C ALA A 390 20.17 2.61 -6.19
N THR A 391 20.61 1.40 -5.86
CA THR A 391 21.42 1.14 -4.66
C THR A 391 22.78 1.83 -4.71
N LEU A 392 23.12 2.57 -3.66
CA LEU A 392 24.41 3.24 -3.47
C LEU A 392 25.29 2.46 -2.47
N PRO A 393 26.62 2.43 -2.64
CA PRO A 393 27.50 1.66 -1.78
C PRO A 393 27.64 2.26 -0.38
N ILE A 394 27.67 1.39 0.63
CA ILE A 394 28.08 1.69 2.00
C ILE A 394 29.60 1.51 2.10
N GLY A 395 30.28 2.35 2.87
CA GLY A 395 31.72 2.24 3.10
C GLY A 395 32.41 3.60 3.25
N PRO A 396 33.69 3.72 2.83
CA PRO A 396 34.53 4.88 3.16
C PRO A 396 34.17 6.16 2.38
N THR A 397 33.16 6.13 1.53
CA THR A 397 32.77 7.26 0.69
C THR A 397 32.00 8.29 1.51
N VAL A 398 32.53 9.51 1.56
CA VAL A 398 31.78 10.68 2.04
C VAL A 398 30.96 11.24 0.88
N TYR A 399 29.66 11.31 1.07
CA TYR A 399 28.72 11.88 0.11
C TYR A 399 28.39 13.32 0.48
N SER A 400 28.49 14.23 -0.48
CA SER A 400 27.86 15.55 -0.38
C SER A 400 26.39 15.42 -0.77
N TRP A 401 25.50 16.09 -0.04
CA TRP A 401 24.08 16.02 -0.30
C TRP A 401 23.39 17.38 -0.12
N ASN A 402 22.26 17.57 -0.79
CA ASN A 402 21.41 18.75 -0.73
C ASN A 402 19.93 18.35 -0.88
N LEU A 403 19.14 18.54 0.16
CA LEU A 403 17.70 18.32 0.21
C LEU A 403 16.99 19.67 0.17
N THR A 404 16.11 19.85 -0.80
CA THR A 404 15.35 21.09 -0.99
C THR A 404 13.87 20.79 -1.19
N TYR A 405 13.04 21.74 -0.78
CA TYR A 405 11.61 21.76 -1.05
C TYR A 405 11.23 23.12 -1.63
N ASP A 406 10.66 23.09 -2.84
CA ASP A 406 10.07 24.25 -3.48
C ASP A 406 8.54 24.16 -3.37
N PRO A 407 7.87 25.02 -2.57
CA PRO A 407 6.42 25.02 -2.49
C PRO A 407 5.76 25.39 -3.83
N ASN A 408 6.44 26.09 -4.73
CA ASN A 408 5.92 26.47 -6.05
C ASN A 408 6.28 25.46 -7.15
N GLY A 409 7.10 24.46 -6.83
CA GLY A 409 7.39 23.34 -7.72
C GLY A 409 6.14 22.51 -8.04
N ASN A 410 6.21 21.64 -9.04
CA ASN A 410 5.07 20.84 -9.51
C ASN A 410 3.81 21.68 -9.80
N GLY A 411 3.97 22.81 -10.50
CA GLY A 411 2.85 23.71 -10.79
C GLY A 411 2.17 24.32 -9.55
N GLY A 412 2.90 24.46 -8.43
CA GLY A 412 2.37 24.92 -7.15
C GLY A 412 1.96 23.80 -6.19
N GLY A 413 2.06 22.53 -6.61
CA GLY A 413 1.81 21.35 -5.79
C GLY A 413 2.90 21.05 -4.76
N GLY A 414 4.10 21.61 -4.94
CA GLY A 414 5.27 21.36 -4.09
C GLY A 414 6.17 20.25 -4.66
N ARG A 415 7.48 20.46 -4.58
CA ARG A 415 8.50 19.53 -5.08
C ARG A 415 9.64 19.38 -4.09
N VAL A 416 9.94 18.14 -3.72
CA VAL A 416 11.16 17.77 -3.01
C VAL A 416 12.24 17.43 -4.04
N THR A 417 13.45 17.97 -3.89
CA THR A 417 14.62 17.62 -4.69
C THR A 417 15.77 17.26 -3.78
N LEU A 418 16.30 16.05 -3.94
CA LEU A 418 17.48 15.56 -3.23
C LEU A 418 18.60 15.31 -4.22
N VAL A 419 19.72 16.00 -4.04
CA VAL A 419 20.99 15.68 -4.69
C VAL A 419 21.87 14.94 -3.68
N PHE A 420 22.44 13.80 -4.07
CA PHE A 420 23.28 12.99 -3.19
C PHE A 420 24.42 12.36 -3.99
N GLY A 421 25.64 12.89 -3.83
CA GLY A 421 26.75 12.58 -4.73
C GLY A 421 26.39 12.96 -6.17
N SER A 422 26.37 11.99 -7.07
CA SER A 422 25.93 12.15 -8.47
C SER A 422 24.44 11.93 -8.68
N GLU A 423 23.72 11.39 -7.69
CA GLU A 423 22.30 11.08 -7.82
C GLU A 423 21.46 12.34 -7.62
N THR A 424 20.39 12.46 -8.41
CA THR A 424 19.37 13.49 -8.23
C THR A 424 17.99 12.84 -8.25
N LEU A 425 17.25 13.07 -7.17
CA LEU A 425 15.91 12.56 -6.95
C LEU A 425 14.92 13.71 -6.90
N ILE A 426 13.85 13.61 -7.67
CA ILE A 426 12.73 14.55 -7.69
C ILE A 426 11.48 13.81 -7.21
N CYS A 427 10.92 14.25 -6.09
CA CYS A 427 9.65 13.77 -5.57
C CYS A 427 8.65 14.92 -5.60
N ASP A 428 7.73 14.85 -6.56
CA ASP A 428 6.59 15.74 -6.61
C ASP A 428 5.56 15.32 -5.57
N LEU A 429 4.94 16.30 -4.91
CA LEU A 429 3.81 16.02 -4.03
C LEU A 429 2.60 15.65 -4.89
N ASP A 430 1.87 14.61 -4.49
CA ASP A 430 0.65 14.19 -5.17
C ASP A 430 -0.46 15.24 -4.99
N PRO A 431 -1.45 15.26 -5.90
CA PRO A 431 -2.57 16.20 -5.81
C PRO A 431 -3.22 16.23 -4.42
N GLY A 432 -3.31 17.42 -3.85
CA GLY A 432 -3.90 17.65 -2.53
C GLY A 432 -2.98 17.39 -1.33
N HIS A 433 -1.80 16.79 -1.48
CA HIS A 433 -0.91 16.50 -0.35
C HIS A 433 -0.33 17.79 0.26
N LYS A 434 -0.03 18.80 -0.55
CA LYS A 434 0.36 20.12 -0.01
C LYS A 434 -0.77 20.77 0.80
N ALA A 435 -2.02 20.59 0.39
CA ALA A 435 -3.18 21.16 1.06
C ALA A 435 -3.46 20.49 2.42
N ASP A 436 -3.05 19.24 2.62
CA ASP A 436 -3.06 18.64 3.96
C ASP A 436 -2.22 19.43 4.94
N GLY A 437 -1.13 20.04 4.47
CA GLY A 437 -0.15 20.70 5.30
C GLY A 437 0.77 19.71 6.04
N ALA A 438 1.86 20.28 6.55
CA ALA A 438 2.76 19.65 7.50
C ALA A 438 3.40 20.78 8.32
N VAL A 439 3.77 20.46 9.56
CA VAL A 439 4.43 21.40 10.48
C VAL A 439 5.75 20.79 10.94
N PHE A 440 6.87 21.39 10.57
CA PHE A 440 8.20 20.96 10.97
C PHE A 440 8.75 21.88 12.05
N ASN A 441 9.29 21.29 13.13
CA ASN A 441 9.89 22.05 14.23
C ASN A 441 11.28 21.57 14.62
N ARG A 442 11.78 20.52 13.97
CA ARG A 442 13.15 20.02 14.11
C ARG A 442 13.77 19.73 12.75
N PHE A 443 15.09 19.82 12.70
CA PHE A 443 15.92 19.19 11.67
C PHE A 443 16.92 18.25 12.34
N GLY A 444 17.12 17.04 11.84
CA GLY A 444 18.14 16.15 12.42
C GLY A 444 18.08 14.70 11.95
N LEU A 445 18.65 13.84 12.79
CA LEU A 445 18.79 12.40 12.59
C LEU A 445 17.78 11.65 13.48
N LEU A 446 17.06 10.70 12.89
CA LEU A 446 16.09 9.84 13.59
C LEU A 446 16.04 8.44 12.92
N PRO A 447 15.72 7.37 13.67
CA PRO A 447 15.56 6.06 13.09
C PRO A 447 14.25 5.99 12.31
N VAL A 448 14.13 5.02 11.40
CA VAL A 448 12.81 4.68 10.85
C VAL A 448 11.98 4.03 11.96
N MET A 449 10.84 4.63 12.31
CA MET A 449 9.98 4.12 13.37
C MET A 449 9.16 2.92 12.92
N LYS A 450 9.75 1.73 13.01
CA LYS A 450 9.16 0.45 12.62
C LYS A 450 9.61 -0.64 13.60
N SER A 451 9.14 -1.87 13.41
CA SER A 451 9.65 -3.03 14.15
C SER A 451 11.19 -3.05 14.16
N ASN A 452 11.77 -3.46 15.28
CA ASN A 452 13.22 -3.55 15.44
C ASN A 452 13.86 -4.23 14.22
N ASP A 453 14.88 -3.60 13.66
CA ASP A 453 15.68 -4.13 12.54
C ASP A 453 17.18 -3.98 12.83
N ASN A 454 18.04 -4.41 11.91
CA ASN A 454 19.47 -4.19 12.01
C ASN A 454 19.81 -2.69 12.11
N GLY A 455 20.78 -2.34 12.95
CA GLY A 455 21.29 -0.97 13.05
C GLY A 455 22.42 -0.70 12.07
N THR A 456 22.88 0.55 12.04
CA THR A 456 24.05 0.97 11.26
C THR A 456 24.73 2.17 11.90
N GLU A 457 25.95 2.44 11.47
CA GLU A 457 26.67 3.64 11.85
C GLU A 457 26.56 4.69 10.75
N VAL A 458 26.24 5.93 11.15
CA VAL A 458 26.16 7.09 10.24
C VAL A 458 26.82 8.29 10.88
N TRP A 459 27.52 9.08 10.06
CA TRP A 459 28.11 10.36 10.48
C TRP A 459 27.79 11.46 9.47
N LEU A 460 27.53 12.65 9.97
CA LEU A 460 27.20 13.87 9.24
C LEU A 460 28.04 15.03 9.75
N ASP A 461 28.45 15.89 8.82
CA ASP A 461 29.19 17.11 9.13
C ASP A 461 28.91 18.20 8.08
N ASP A 462 29.39 19.42 8.32
CA ASP A 462 29.25 20.59 7.46
C ASP A 462 27.78 20.87 7.07
N LEU A 463 26.87 20.78 8.04
CA LEU A 463 25.45 20.93 7.78
C LEU A 463 25.11 22.39 7.53
N THR A 464 24.30 22.68 6.51
CA THR A 464 23.69 24.00 6.32
C THR A 464 22.18 23.83 6.28
N ILE A 465 21.47 24.42 7.23
CA ILE A 465 20.01 24.25 7.44
C ILE A 465 19.35 25.61 7.36
N GLN A 466 18.43 25.80 6.41
CA GLN A 466 17.82 27.11 6.12
C GLN A 466 18.88 28.23 5.98
N GLY A 467 20.02 27.92 5.35
CA GLY A 467 21.14 28.86 5.17
C GLY A 467 22.05 29.08 6.37
N VAL A 468 21.82 28.42 7.51
CA VAL A 468 22.68 28.49 8.71
C VAL A 468 23.61 27.28 8.75
N THR A 469 24.92 27.52 8.73
CA THR A 469 25.95 26.47 8.78
C THR A 469 26.27 26.05 10.21
N GLU A 470 26.47 24.75 10.39
CA GLU A 470 26.81 24.03 11.61
C GLU A 470 27.98 23.08 11.28
N ASP A 471 29.17 23.42 11.76
CA ASP A 471 30.44 22.72 11.47
C ASP A 471 30.85 21.74 12.57
N PHE A 472 30.05 21.63 13.64
CA PHE A 472 30.28 20.76 14.79
C PHE A 472 31.66 20.88 15.46
N ALA A 473 32.37 22.00 15.28
CA ALA A 473 33.67 22.24 15.95
C ALA A 473 33.54 22.28 17.49
N SER A 474 32.32 22.47 17.99
CA SER A 474 31.93 22.32 19.39
C SER A 474 30.51 21.77 19.49
N ASP A 475 30.10 21.31 20.67
CA ASP A 475 28.73 20.82 20.89
C ASP A 475 27.72 21.93 20.56
N PRO A 476 26.85 21.74 19.56
CA PRO A 476 25.91 22.78 19.15
C PRO A 476 24.70 22.88 20.10
N GLY A 477 24.62 22.02 21.13
CA GLY A 477 23.54 22.04 22.11
C GLY A 477 22.20 21.60 21.54
N TRP A 478 22.20 20.77 20.49
CA TRP A 478 20.97 20.25 19.89
C TRP A 478 20.24 19.31 20.84
N GLU A 479 18.92 19.18 20.63
CA GLU A 479 18.06 18.36 21.47
C GLU A 479 18.28 16.88 21.17
N GLY A 480 18.56 16.10 22.22
CA GLY A 480 18.55 14.64 22.16
C GLY A 480 17.34 14.06 22.88
N PHE A 481 16.61 13.17 22.20
CA PHE A 481 15.51 12.42 22.77
C PHE A 481 15.73 10.92 22.53
N GLN A 482 15.90 10.15 23.60
CA GLN A 482 16.06 8.69 23.55
C GLN A 482 17.17 8.19 22.60
N ASN A 483 18.12 9.05 22.24
CA ASN A 483 19.21 8.80 21.29
C ASN A 483 20.47 8.17 21.93
N ARG A 484 20.47 8.01 23.26
CA ARG A 484 21.52 7.34 24.06
C ARG A 484 20.87 6.34 25.02
N ARG A 485 20.35 5.23 24.50
CA ARG A 485 19.66 4.18 25.29
C ARG A 485 19.86 2.78 24.73
N SER A 486 19.74 1.79 25.60
CA SER A 486 19.65 0.37 25.25
C SER A 486 18.51 -0.27 26.03
N TYR A 487 17.69 -1.10 25.39
CA TYR A 487 16.50 -1.70 26.00
C TYR A 487 16.08 -2.99 25.31
N THR A 488 15.36 -3.84 26.04
CA THR A 488 14.71 -5.03 25.47
C THR A 488 13.51 -4.63 24.65
N ASP A 489 13.51 -5.01 23.37
CA ASP A 489 12.47 -4.70 22.41
C ASP A 489 11.81 -5.99 21.90
N CYS A 490 10.50 -6.05 22.06
CA CYS A 490 9.66 -7.15 21.64
C CYS A 490 8.80 -6.81 20.42
N VAL A 491 8.90 -5.57 19.89
CA VAL A 491 8.20 -5.17 18.66
C VAL A 491 9.05 -5.58 17.46
N ILE A 492 9.08 -6.88 17.20
CA ILE A 492 9.95 -7.52 16.22
C ILE A 492 9.13 -8.37 15.27
N ARG A 493 9.40 -8.33 13.96
CA ARG A 493 8.65 -9.16 13.01
C ARG A 493 9.21 -10.59 12.99
N PRO A 494 8.37 -11.64 12.92
CA PRO A 494 6.90 -11.67 12.97
C PRO A 494 6.31 -12.02 14.35
N ARG A 495 6.81 -11.44 15.46
CA ARG A 495 6.36 -11.77 16.83
C ARG A 495 5.02 -11.09 17.18
N PHE A 496 3.93 -11.83 17.09
CA PHE A 496 2.61 -11.38 17.52
C PHE A 496 2.48 -11.31 19.04
N ASP A 497 1.81 -10.27 19.54
CA ASP A 497 1.50 -10.13 20.96
C ASP A 497 0.18 -9.39 21.15
N PHE A 498 -0.93 -10.08 20.90
CA PHE A 498 -2.29 -9.56 20.95
C PHE A 498 -3.30 -10.54 21.57
N GLY A 499 -4.47 -10.03 21.92
CA GLY A 499 -5.58 -10.77 22.54
C GLY A 499 -6.13 -10.00 23.74
N PHE A 500 -6.77 -10.69 24.68
CA PHE A 500 -7.20 -10.06 25.94
C PHE A 500 -6.00 -9.51 26.71
N SER A 501 -6.09 -8.26 27.15
CA SER A 501 -5.10 -7.55 27.93
C SER A 501 -5.77 -6.78 29.08
N PRO A 502 -5.23 -6.81 30.31
CA PRO A 502 -5.74 -6.02 31.43
C PRO A 502 -5.27 -4.55 31.37
N THR A 503 -5.23 -3.98 30.17
CA THR A 503 -4.86 -2.59 29.87
C THR A 503 -6.12 -1.76 29.58
N ASN A 504 -5.97 -0.44 29.47
CA ASN A 504 -7.09 0.49 29.27
C ASN A 504 -6.80 1.50 28.14
N HIS A 505 -6.27 1.01 27.02
CA HIS A 505 -5.96 1.85 25.85
C HIS A 505 -7.22 2.24 25.05
N ALA A 506 -8.19 1.33 24.93
CA ALA A 506 -9.44 1.49 24.20
C ALA A 506 -10.64 1.79 25.12
N GLY A 507 -10.54 1.46 26.40
CA GLY A 507 -11.61 1.62 27.40
C GLY A 507 -11.24 2.53 28.57
N ALA A 508 -12.26 2.93 29.36
CA ALA A 508 -12.06 3.71 30.58
C ALA A 508 -11.65 2.86 31.80
N ALA A 509 -11.72 1.53 31.69
CA ALA A 509 -11.38 0.56 32.73
C ALA A 509 -10.39 -0.49 32.19
N PRO A 510 -9.63 -1.18 33.06
CA PRO A 510 -8.75 -2.28 32.64
C PRO A 510 -9.53 -3.43 32.02
N GLY A 511 -9.07 -3.92 30.87
CA GLY A 511 -9.72 -4.97 30.10
C GLY A 511 -9.99 -4.55 28.66
N GLU A 512 -9.31 -5.18 27.69
CA GLU A 512 -9.51 -4.93 26.27
C GLU A 512 -8.95 -6.06 25.39
N MET A 513 -9.36 -6.10 24.13
CA MET A 513 -8.71 -6.92 23.10
C MET A 513 -7.81 -6.03 22.24
N GLY A 514 -6.53 -6.38 22.13
CA GLY A 514 -5.59 -5.64 21.31
C GLY A 514 -4.14 -6.08 21.51
N GLY A 515 -3.20 -5.35 20.90
CA GLY A 515 -1.77 -5.56 21.07
C GLY A 515 -0.96 -5.38 19.78
N VAL A 516 0.22 -5.99 19.73
CA VAL A 516 1.14 -5.93 18.59
C VAL A 516 0.72 -6.96 17.55
N VAL A 517 0.37 -6.46 16.36
CA VAL A 517 0.00 -7.28 15.21
C VAL A 517 0.90 -6.94 14.04
N PHE A 518 1.34 -7.96 13.32
CA PHE A 518 2.06 -7.81 12.06
C PHE A 518 1.21 -8.36 10.90
N ARG A 519 1.53 -7.97 9.67
CA ARG A 519 1.01 -8.70 8.51
C ARG A 519 1.58 -10.11 8.56
N GLY A 520 0.72 -11.11 8.75
CA GLY A 520 1.06 -12.52 8.63
C GLY A 520 1.34 -12.90 7.17
N ASP A 521 2.02 -14.02 6.98
CA ASP A 521 2.30 -14.58 5.66
C ASP A 521 1.64 -15.95 5.59
N TRP A 522 0.59 -16.06 4.78
CA TRP A 522 -0.28 -17.23 4.73
C TRP A 522 0.42 -18.49 4.22
N HIS A 523 1.58 -18.34 3.55
CA HIS A 523 2.42 -19.48 3.16
C HIS A 523 3.09 -20.17 4.36
N PHE A 524 3.15 -19.50 5.52
CA PHE A 524 3.82 -19.95 6.72
C PHE A 524 2.82 -19.97 7.89
N GLU A 525 2.35 -21.17 8.25
CA GLU A 525 1.34 -21.37 9.31
C GLU A 525 1.77 -20.75 10.66
N ASP A 526 3.06 -20.78 10.98
CA ASP A 526 3.66 -20.15 12.16
C ASP A 526 3.62 -18.61 12.14
N ARG A 527 3.30 -18.01 10.98
CA ARG A 527 3.13 -16.57 10.79
C ARG A 527 1.67 -16.14 10.68
N MET A 528 0.73 -17.06 10.90
CA MET A 528 -0.69 -16.78 11.05
C MET A 528 -1.05 -16.78 12.53
N ALA A 529 -1.84 -15.81 12.98
CA ALA A 529 -2.26 -15.69 14.37
C ALA A 529 -3.71 -15.24 14.47
N HIS A 530 -4.43 -15.72 15.49
CA HIS A 530 -5.78 -15.27 15.82
C HIS A 530 -6.05 -15.29 17.33
N TYR A 531 -7.02 -14.48 17.75
CA TYR A 531 -7.64 -14.53 19.06
C TYR A 531 -9.13 -14.23 18.87
N ALA A 532 -10.00 -15.23 19.00
CA ALA A 532 -11.38 -15.12 18.58
C ALA A 532 -12.33 -15.98 19.42
N ASP A 533 -13.56 -15.49 19.59
CA ASP A 533 -14.65 -16.29 20.15
C ASP A 533 -14.97 -17.47 19.23
N ARG A 534 -15.23 -18.63 19.83
CA ARG A 534 -15.63 -19.82 19.07
C ARG A 534 -17.11 -19.71 18.72
N LEU A 535 -17.37 -19.53 17.44
CA LEU A 535 -18.71 -19.61 16.88
C LEU A 535 -19.11 -21.07 16.68
N ASN A 536 -20.41 -21.35 16.71
CA ASN A 536 -20.92 -22.59 16.12
C ASN A 536 -20.62 -22.55 14.61
N LEU A 537 -20.64 -23.71 13.93
CA LEU A 537 -20.48 -23.75 12.48
C LEU A 537 -21.53 -22.83 11.85
N LEU A 538 -21.07 -21.70 11.29
CA LEU A 538 -21.89 -20.80 10.52
C LEU A 538 -21.83 -21.25 9.07
N SER A 539 -22.99 -21.50 8.48
CA SER A 539 -23.14 -21.72 7.04
C SER A 539 -24.21 -20.79 6.51
N SER A 540 -24.30 -20.62 5.19
CA SER A 540 -25.44 -19.93 4.58
C SER A 540 -26.80 -20.49 5.03
N ASP A 541 -26.84 -21.78 5.37
CA ASP A 541 -28.03 -22.51 5.83
C ASP A 541 -28.22 -22.45 7.35
N HIS A 542 -27.18 -22.07 8.08
CA HIS A 542 -27.12 -21.92 9.54
C HIS A 542 -26.37 -20.62 9.88
N PRO A 543 -26.96 -19.44 9.54
CA PRO A 543 -26.31 -18.14 9.72
C PRO A 543 -26.16 -17.71 11.18
#